data_AF-A0A418ZP98-F1
#
_entry.id   AF-A0A418ZP98-F1
#
_cell.length_a   1.000
_cell.length_b   1.000
_cell.length_c   1.000
_cell.angle_alpha   90.00
_cell.angle_beta   90.00
_cell.angle_gamma   90.00
#
_symmetry.space_group_name_H-M   'P 1'
#
loop_
_entity.id
_entity.type
_entity.pdbx_description
1 polymer ?
#
loop_
_entity_poly.entity_id
_entity_poly.type
_entity_poly.pdbx_seq_one_letter_code
_entity_poly.pdbx_strand_id
1 'polypeptide(L)'
;VIVDMCGWAKGYDFNRSAAFPMPPSDRNHGLYLTFSCRDLTLRDTVISQNASCGTQIRCGGYYERLLALDNNISLAIHSGTQLGPINQFSTLADSVVFGAAHKRVASFQGALNVGLDVSGFQTTQVGNVVAHRANPDDREEYDNRTNYVRPEWTGGAPYSSAGRFYFNDTQVWEWREDANARPRNENVDGLDFKTLQETTIHRYAGQKTGKTWASIDAFIDWLEVQGDIAAAVRETIGWTKSRFGRPIPQRTAPAELTFLPDDRMDGFRWDNRRNWITETLPGTHVADTANLAGNMVRFGTLTSSIAALTFGGGTLDVSSGRLTVGTVLDAAKVSIQTSGQLVLGASKAPLAIDAKAGRVVLAGAADQLHMTVEGTAQALLGPDAVVPVGSTLLLDGPRVMAGWDGTGTAKLTVRGRLEFGAGATVEVGDALYKQRLVDPGNPILASDSGLTGSMSGFEERSRRSLNRVHLYDLSALPTVGEKLTVGYTEYVADDGDYNTMQTVTVTSILSRSLPQLTRFRSGMIGTGLAEPTVTAEMVLAAGSQIAIKGRHLLPAGTYDLTGAGVTVVDQGATLPAGVTVTGGRLQLVIS
;
A
#
# COMPACT_ATOMS: atom_id res chain seq x y z
N VAL A 1 -10.05 -6.44 9.78
CA VAL A 1 -9.43 -7.39 10.75
C VAL A 1 -10.12 -7.25 12.10
N ILE A 2 -10.07 -8.27 12.97
CA ILE A 2 -10.48 -8.18 14.39
C ILE A 2 -9.21 -8.21 15.25
N VAL A 3 -9.04 -7.19 16.10
CA VAL A 3 -7.99 -7.12 17.12
C VAL A 3 -8.67 -6.99 18.46
N ASP A 4 -8.97 -8.10 19.11
CA ASP A 4 -9.71 -8.14 20.37
C ASP A 4 -8.84 -8.65 21.53
N MET A 5 -9.02 -8.07 22.71
CA MET A 5 -8.52 -8.55 24.00
C MET A 5 -7.02 -8.91 24.05
N CYS A 6 -6.17 -8.19 23.32
CA CYS A 6 -4.74 -8.50 23.29
C CYS A 6 -4.06 -8.17 24.64
N GLY A 7 -3.29 -9.13 25.15
CA GLY A 7 -2.36 -8.94 26.27
C GLY A 7 -2.97 -8.97 27.67
N TRP A 8 -4.20 -9.48 27.82
CA TRP A 8 -4.85 -9.76 29.11
C TRP A 8 -5.99 -10.76 28.93
N ALA A 9 -6.60 -11.21 30.03
CA ALA A 9 -7.80 -12.04 30.01
C ALA A 9 -8.76 -11.70 31.16
N LYS A 10 -10.06 -11.95 30.95
CA LYS A 10 -11.10 -11.75 31.98
C LYS A 10 -10.88 -12.64 33.19
N GLY A 11 -11.36 -12.17 34.34
CA GLY A 11 -11.18 -12.85 35.63
C GLY A 11 -9.81 -12.62 36.25
N TYR A 12 -9.00 -11.70 35.70
CA TYR A 12 -7.74 -11.30 36.32
C TYR A 12 -7.96 -10.72 37.72
N ASP A 13 -6.95 -10.86 38.56
CA ASP A 13 -6.93 -10.28 39.90
C ASP A 13 -6.32 -8.87 39.87
N PHE A 14 -6.93 -7.93 40.60
CA PHE A 14 -6.46 -6.54 40.70
C PHE A 14 -5.01 -6.47 41.21
N ASN A 15 -4.64 -7.36 42.14
CA ASN A 15 -3.28 -7.40 42.71
C ASN A 15 -2.29 -8.19 41.85
N ARG A 16 -2.71 -8.67 40.66
CA ARG A 16 -1.88 -9.40 39.68
C ARG A 16 -1.34 -10.72 40.21
N SER A 17 -2.14 -11.42 41.02
CA SER A 17 -1.80 -12.77 41.44
C SER A 17 -1.65 -13.70 40.23
N ALA A 18 -0.55 -14.45 40.19
CA ALA A 18 -0.29 -15.45 39.15
C ALA A 18 -1.27 -16.65 39.19
N ALA A 19 -2.12 -16.73 40.22
CA ALA A 19 -3.18 -17.73 40.31
C ALA A 19 -4.40 -17.40 39.43
N PHE A 20 -4.48 -16.18 38.90
CA PHE A 20 -5.57 -15.71 38.03
C PHE A 20 -5.06 -15.47 36.61
N PRO A 21 -5.96 -15.32 35.62
CA PRO A 21 -5.58 -14.98 34.25
C PRO A 21 -4.73 -13.70 34.15
N MET A 22 -4.00 -13.58 33.05
CA MET A 22 -3.07 -12.47 32.81
C MET A 22 -3.76 -11.10 32.97
N PRO A 23 -3.32 -10.25 33.91
CA PRO A 23 -3.89 -8.92 34.10
C PRO A 23 -3.47 -7.97 32.98
N PRO A 24 -4.26 -6.91 32.70
CA PRO A 24 -3.88 -5.88 31.77
C PRO A 24 -2.65 -5.10 32.28
N SER A 25 -1.88 -4.54 31.34
CA SER A 25 -0.71 -3.71 31.64
C SER A 25 -0.58 -2.55 30.66
N ASP A 26 0.10 -1.49 31.09
CA ASP A 26 0.46 -0.32 30.28
C ASP A 26 1.36 -0.64 29.07
N ARG A 27 1.98 -1.83 29.02
CA ARG A 27 2.90 -2.28 27.96
C ARG A 27 2.24 -3.07 26.83
N ASN A 28 1.00 -3.53 27.02
CA ASN A 28 0.31 -4.36 26.05
C ASN A 28 -0.72 -3.55 25.27
N HIS A 29 -0.63 -3.60 23.94
CA HIS A 29 -1.49 -2.88 23.01
C HIS A 29 -2.13 -3.86 22.02
N GLY A 30 -3.27 -3.49 21.42
CA GLY A 30 -3.85 -4.27 20.31
C GLY A 30 -2.94 -4.22 19.09
N LEU A 31 -2.62 -3.01 18.64
CA LEU A 31 -1.65 -2.75 17.59
C LEU A 31 -0.61 -1.73 18.08
N TYR A 32 0.67 -2.04 17.88
CA TYR A 32 1.76 -1.11 18.12
C TYR A 32 2.55 -0.91 16.84
N LEU A 33 2.45 0.28 16.27
CA LEU A 33 3.10 0.66 15.01
C LEU A 33 4.20 1.63 15.37
N THR A 34 5.44 1.14 15.29
CA THR A 34 6.63 1.90 15.66
C THR A 34 6.89 3.03 14.67
N PHE A 35 7.67 4.03 15.07
CA PHE A 35 7.96 5.23 14.28
C PHE A 35 8.64 4.93 12.92
N SER A 36 9.30 3.78 12.78
CA SER A 36 10.01 3.37 11.57
C SER A 36 9.14 2.59 10.58
N CYS A 37 7.84 2.49 10.83
CA CYS A 37 6.88 1.97 9.85
C CYS A 37 6.63 3.01 8.73
N ARG A 38 6.42 2.53 7.51
CA ARG A 38 6.25 3.35 6.29
C ARG A 38 5.07 2.89 5.47
N ASP A 39 4.56 3.79 4.63
CA ASP A 39 3.46 3.53 3.68
C ASP A 39 2.26 2.82 4.33
N LEU A 40 2.01 3.17 5.59
CA LEU A 40 1.06 2.46 6.41
C LEU A 40 -0.37 2.90 6.07
N THR A 41 -1.21 1.92 5.75
CA THR A 41 -2.66 2.07 5.68
C THR A 41 -3.29 1.06 6.61
N LEU A 42 -4.14 1.50 7.54
CA LEU A 42 -4.99 0.63 8.33
C LEU A 42 -6.44 1.00 8.10
N ARG A 43 -7.26 0.04 7.68
CA ARG A 43 -8.68 0.29 7.41
C ARG A 43 -9.59 -0.88 7.71
N ASP A 44 -10.89 -0.57 7.80
CA ASP A 44 -11.99 -1.54 7.93
C ASP A 44 -11.71 -2.59 9.01
N THR A 45 -11.32 -2.09 10.19
CA THR A 45 -10.79 -2.91 11.28
C THR A 45 -11.48 -2.56 12.58
N VAL A 46 -11.86 -3.59 13.34
CA VAL A 46 -12.33 -3.46 14.72
C VAL A 46 -11.18 -3.71 15.68
N ILE A 47 -11.06 -2.83 16.68
CA ILE A 47 -10.02 -2.87 17.70
C ILE A 47 -10.74 -2.81 19.04
N SER A 48 -10.76 -3.91 19.76
CA SER A 48 -11.67 -4.09 20.88
C SER A 48 -10.96 -4.57 22.14
N GLN A 49 -11.38 -4.05 23.29
CA GLN A 49 -11.07 -4.60 24.61
C GLN A 49 -9.58 -4.84 24.91
N ASN A 50 -8.62 -4.17 24.27
CA ASN A 50 -7.19 -4.44 24.48
C ASN A 50 -6.70 -3.96 25.87
N ALA A 51 -5.56 -4.50 26.32
CA ALA A 51 -5.07 -4.30 27.70
C ALA A 51 -4.86 -2.81 28.08
N SER A 52 -4.19 -2.02 27.23
CA SER A 52 -3.97 -0.58 27.44
C SER A 52 -4.47 0.24 26.24
N CYS A 53 -3.72 0.27 25.13
CA CYS A 53 -4.16 0.97 23.92
C CYS A 53 -4.80 0.01 22.93
N GLY A 54 -5.87 0.44 22.27
CA GLY A 54 -6.38 -0.24 21.09
C GLY A 54 -5.34 -0.22 19.99
N THR A 55 -4.96 0.97 19.54
CA THR A 55 -3.84 1.16 18.61
C THR A 55 -2.93 2.26 19.11
N GLN A 56 -1.62 2.01 19.12
CA GLN A 56 -0.61 3.02 19.31
C GLN A 56 0.20 3.22 18.03
N ILE A 57 0.05 4.40 17.45
CA ILE A 57 0.67 4.85 16.22
C ILE A 57 1.80 5.81 16.59
N ARG A 58 3.03 5.39 16.32
CA ARG A 58 4.23 6.22 16.46
C ARG A 58 4.74 6.75 15.12
N CYS A 59 4.25 6.21 14.01
CA CYS A 59 4.54 6.66 12.65
C CYS A 59 3.41 7.52 12.05
N GLY A 60 3.64 8.13 10.90
CA GLY A 60 2.60 8.66 10.03
C GLY A 60 1.79 7.56 9.36
N GLY A 61 0.73 7.93 8.66
CA GLY A 61 -0.07 6.96 7.90
C GLY A 61 -1.50 7.41 7.61
N TYR A 62 -2.21 6.55 6.88
CA TYR A 62 -3.62 6.73 6.55
C TYR A 62 -4.47 5.70 7.32
N TYR A 63 -5.32 6.19 8.20
CA TYR A 63 -6.18 5.39 9.08
C TYR A 63 -7.63 5.70 8.74
N GLU A 64 -8.41 4.71 8.39
CA GLU A 64 -9.76 4.96 7.88
C GLU A 64 -10.74 3.88 8.32
N ARG A 65 -11.93 4.28 8.76
CA ARG A 65 -12.99 3.34 9.17
C ARG A 65 -12.49 2.33 10.21
N LEU A 66 -11.86 2.86 11.27
CA LEU A 66 -11.51 2.08 12.45
C LEU A 66 -12.67 2.11 13.45
N LEU A 67 -13.09 0.93 13.91
CA LEU A 67 -14.08 0.80 14.96
C LEU A 67 -13.36 0.42 16.26
N ALA A 68 -13.16 1.39 17.16
CA ALA A 68 -12.50 1.17 18.44
C ALA A 68 -13.53 1.00 19.55
N LEU A 69 -13.50 -0.14 20.22
CA LEU A 69 -14.48 -0.54 21.23
C LEU A 69 -13.79 -0.83 22.56
N ASP A 70 -14.17 -0.13 23.62
CA ASP A 70 -13.81 -0.49 24.99
C ASP A 70 -12.31 -0.73 25.23
N ASN A 71 -11.50 0.18 24.71
CA ASN A 71 -10.08 0.24 25.01
C ASN A 71 -9.84 1.33 26.06
N ASN A 72 -8.74 1.21 26.79
CA ASN A 72 -8.36 2.15 27.83
C ASN A 72 -7.88 3.50 27.21
N ILE A 73 -7.06 3.40 26.16
CA ILE A 73 -6.86 4.40 25.11
C ILE A 73 -7.38 3.82 23.81
N SER A 74 -8.35 4.46 23.14
CA SER A 74 -8.92 3.88 21.91
C SER A 74 -7.94 3.94 20.75
N LEU A 75 -7.53 5.15 20.35
CA LEU A 75 -6.51 5.34 19.31
C LEU A 75 -5.51 6.39 19.79
N ALA A 76 -4.23 6.01 19.81
CA ALA A 76 -3.13 6.87 20.18
C ALA A 76 -2.34 7.24 18.91
N ILE A 77 -2.47 8.47 18.44
CA ILE A 77 -1.89 9.01 17.20
C ILE A 77 -0.82 10.04 17.60
N HIS A 78 0.39 9.55 17.81
CA HIS A 78 1.42 10.38 18.42
C HIS A 78 2.37 11.04 17.44
N SER A 79 2.55 10.47 16.24
CA SER A 79 3.57 10.79 15.22
C SER A 79 4.76 11.60 15.77
N GLY A 80 5.43 11.01 16.77
CA GLY A 80 6.40 11.69 17.60
C GLY A 80 6.92 10.80 18.73
N THR A 81 8.09 11.13 19.25
CA THR A 81 8.73 10.44 20.38
C THR A 81 8.78 11.38 21.60
N GLN A 82 9.00 10.84 22.80
CA GLN A 82 9.34 11.65 23.99
C GLN A 82 10.75 12.30 23.88
N LEU A 83 11.47 12.05 22.78
CA LEU A 83 12.86 12.46 22.53
C LEU A 83 13.00 13.51 21.41
N GLY A 84 11.89 13.96 20.79
CA GLY A 84 11.90 14.95 19.70
C GLY A 84 10.94 14.60 18.57
N PRO A 85 10.63 15.55 17.66
CA PRO A 85 9.63 15.35 16.61
C PRO A 85 10.14 14.39 15.52
N ILE A 86 9.31 13.44 15.11
CA ILE A 86 9.34 12.92 13.75
C ILE A 86 8.06 13.43 13.11
N ASN A 87 8.15 14.49 12.29
CA ASN A 87 7.02 15.20 11.66
C ASN A 87 6.32 14.35 10.57
N GLN A 88 5.89 13.14 10.90
CA GLN A 88 5.16 12.29 9.99
C GLN A 88 3.66 12.61 10.06
N PHE A 89 3.10 12.93 8.90
CA PHE A 89 1.69 13.27 8.77
C PHE A 89 0.81 12.03 9.01
N SER A 90 -0.20 12.16 9.87
CA SER A 90 -1.19 11.13 10.15
C SER A 90 -2.58 11.63 9.77
N THR A 91 -3.35 10.79 9.09
CA THR A 91 -4.75 11.05 8.75
C THR A 91 -5.63 10.00 9.40
N LEU A 92 -6.61 10.43 10.21
CA LEU A 92 -7.67 9.57 10.72
C LEU A 92 -9.01 9.99 10.11
N ALA A 93 -9.63 9.10 9.36
CA ALA A 93 -10.89 9.35 8.68
C ALA A 93 -12.00 8.37 9.05
N ASP A 94 -13.22 8.90 9.10
CA ASP A 94 -14.49 8.15 9.21
C ASP A 94 -14.44 7.03 10.28
N SER A 95 -13.72 7.23 11.38
CA SER A 95 -13.52 6.23 12.44
C SER A 95 -14.44 6.49 13.63
N VAL A 96 -14.80 5.42 14.35
CA VAL A 96 -15.79 5.45 15.43
C VAL A 96 -15.18 4.86 16.70
N VAL A 97 -15.33 5.58 17.80
CA VAL A 97 -14.92 5.16 19.14
C VAL A 97 -16.14 5.06 20.05
N PHE A 98 -16.31 3.90 20.68
CA PHE A 98 -17.27 3.68 21.77
C PHE A 98 -16.60 3.02 22.96
N GLY A 99 -16.95 3.49 24.17
CA GLY A 99 -16.53 2.85 25.41
C GLY A 99 -15.08 3.12 25.79
N ALA A 100 -14.87 3.38 27.07
CA ALA A 100 -13.60 3.37 27.75
C ALA A 100 -13.59 2.20 28.72
N ALA A 101 -12.61 1.30 28.57
CA ALA A 101 -12.62 0.02 29.26
C ALA A 101 -12.43 0.12 30.77
N HIS A 102 -11.75 1.17 31.21
CA HIS A 102 -11.46 1.44 32.60
C HIS A 102 -10.76 0.27 33.37
N LYS A 103 -9.96 -0.55 32.68
CA LYS A 103 -9.28 -1.73 33.23
C LYS A 103 -8.27 -1.33 34.31
N ARG A 104 -8.44 -1.81 35.56
CA ARG A 104 -7.63 -1.38 36.72
C ARG A 104 -6.77 -2.51 37.28
N VAL A 105 -5.53 -2.19 37.64
CA VAL A 105 -4.58 -3.10 38.29
C VAL A 105 -3.76 -2.33 39.33
N ALA A 106 -3.25 -3.02 40.35
CA ALA A 106 -2.53 -2.39 41.46
C ALA A 106 -1.21 -1.69 41.05
N SER A 107 -0.62 -2.06 39.90
CA SER A 107 0.60 -1.44 39.35
C SER A 107 0.73 -1.69 37.84
N PHE A 108 1.50 -0.83 37.15
CA PHE A 108 1.67 -0.85 35.68
C PHE A 108 0.35 -0.72 34.91
N GLN A 109 -0.53 0.14 35.43
CA GLN A 109 -1.86 0.39 34.88
C GLN A 109 -1.77 1.35 33.69
N GLY A 110 -2.47 1.03 32.59
CA GLY A 110 -2.64 1.96 31.46
C GLY A 110 -3.60 3.11 31.79
N ALA A 111 -3.75 4.07 30.87
CA ALA A 111 -4.78 5.12 31.00
C ALA A 111 -6.19 4.50 31.00
N LEU A 112 -7.22 5.18 31.54
CA LEU A 112 -8.50 4.52 31.83
C LEU A 112 -9.70 5.03 31.03
N ASN A 113 -9.59 6.24 30.50
CA ASN A 113 -10.71 6.94 29.90
C ASN A 113 -10.24 7.93 28.84
N VAL A 114 -9.52 7.40 27.84
CA VAL A 114 -8.98 8.20 26.75
C VAL A 114 -9.58 7.71 25.44
N GLY A 115 -10.35 8.59 24.79
CA GLY A 115 -10.88 8.33 23.45
C GLY A 115 -9.73 8.36 22.43
N LEU A 116 -9.44 9.54 21.90
CA LEU A 116 -8.32 9.75 20.99
C LEU A 116 -7.19 10.47 21.73
N ASP A 117 -6.01 9.84 21.78
CA ASP A 117 -4.80 10.50 22.28
C ASP A 117 -3.99 10.97 21.08
N VAL A 118 -3.94 12.28 20.83
CA VAL A 118 -3.38 12.83 19.60
C VAL A 118 -2.28 13.82 19.92
N SER A 119 -1.04 13.41 19.70
CA SER A 119 0.12 14.27 19.94
C SER A 119 0.95 14.55 18.69
N GLY A 120 0.54 14.04 17.53
CA GLY A 120 1.23 14.25 16.26
C GLY A 120 1.05 15.65 15.68
N PHE A 121 2.11 16.29 15.19
CA PHE A 121 2.00 17.60 14.51
C PHE A 121 1.30 17.47 13.14
N GLN A 122 0.49 18.48 12.81
CA GLN A 122 -0.30 18.56 11.57
C GLN A 122 -1.16 17.31 11.32
N THR A 123 -1.63 16.64 12.37
CA THR A 123 -2.54 15.50 12.21
C THR A 123 -3.87 15.98 11.62
N THR A 124 -4.43 15.20 10.71
CA THR A 124 -5.78 15.44 10.17
C THR A 124 -6.77 14.44 10.75
N GLN A 125 -7.93 14.95 11.17
CA GLN A 125 -9.06 14.16 11.64
C GLN A 125 -10.33 14.58 10.91
N VAL A 126 -10.87 13.70 10.08
CA VAL A 126 -12.02 14.01 9.21
C VAL A 126 -13.13 12.98 9.38
N GLY A 127 -14.31 13.43 9.79
CA GLY A 127 -15.51 12.59 9.88
C GLY A 127 -15.46 11.55 10.99
N ASN A 128 -14.64 11.71 12.03
CA ASN A 128 -14.61 10.74 13.13
C ASN A 128 -15.78 10.96 14.12
N VAL A 129 -16.08 9.94 14.93
CA VAL A 129 -17.05 10.00 16.04
C VAL A 129 -16.42 9.40 17.29
N VAL A 130 -16.52 10.10 18.41
CA VAL A 130 -16.18 9.59 19.75
C VAL A 130 -17.42 9.74 20.62
N ALA A 131 -18.04 8.63 21.01
CA ALA A 131 -19.32 8.68 21.70
C ALA A 131 -19.39 7.69 22.85
N HIS A 132 -20.13 8.04 23.89
CA HIS A 132 -20.50 7.17 25.01
C HIS A 132 -19.30 6.45 25.64
N ARG A 133 -18.71 7.04 26.69
CA ARG A 133 -17.58 6.42 27.42
C ARG A 133 -17.90 5.07 28.06
N ALA A 134 -19.17 4.73 28.22
CA ALA A 134 -19.67 3.49 28.81
C ALA A 134 -21.09 3.27 28.28
N ASN A 135 -21.65 2.08 28.48
CA ASN A 135 -23.03 1.81 28.11
C ASN A 135 -24.00 2.76 28.87
N PRO A 136 -24.73 3.67 28.20
CA PRO A 136 -25.67 4.54 28.88
C PRO A 136 -26.94 3.83 29.37
N ASP A 137 -27.21 2.61 28.88
CA ASP A 137 -28.33 1.77 29.33
C ASP A 137 -27.98 0.91 30.56
N ASP A 138 -26.70 0.86 30.95
CA ASP A 138 -26.23 0.18 32.16
C ASP A 138 -25.66 1.21 33.14
N ARG A 139 -26.49 1.59 34.12
CA ARG A 139 -26.14 2.62 35.09
C ARG A 139 -24.96 2.21 35.97
N GLU A 140 -24.86 0.94 36.32
CA GLU A 140 -23.80 0.42 37.17
C GLU A 140 -22.46 0.47 36.43
N GLU A 141 -22.43 0.02 35.16
CA GLU A 141 -21.25 0.16 34.31
C GLU A 141 -20.83 1.63 34.18
N TYR A 142 -21.78 2.51 33.90
CA TYR A 142 -21.55 3.94 33.70
C TYR A 142 -20.94 4.62 34.93
N ASP A 143 -21.43 4.28 36.13
CA ASP A 143 -20.94 4.83 37.39
C ASP A 143 -19.57 4.23 37.74
N ASN A 144 -19.35 2.92 37.53
CA ASN A 144 -18.09 2.24 37.79
C ASN A 144 -16.93 2.69 36.89
N ARG A 145 -17.23 3.08 35.64
CA ARG A 145 -16.25 3.53 34.64
C ARG A 145 -15.97 5.03 34.74
N THR A 146 -16.01 5.55 35.95
CA THR A 146 -15.72 6.95 36.27
C THR A 146 -14.40 7.04 37.05
N ASN A 147 -13.50 7.93 36.61
CA ASN A 147 -12.18 8.18 37.23
C ASN A 147 -12.28 8.83 38.63
N TYR A 148 -12.74 8.11 39.65
CA TYR A 148 -12.90 8.65 41.02
C TYR A 148 -11.64 8.68 41.88
N VAL A 149 -10.60 7.90 41.57
CA VAL A 149 -9.64 7.47 42.60
C VAL A 149 -8.21 8.04 42.44
N ARG A 150 -7.82 8.60 41.28
CA ARG A 150 -6.49 9.22 41.10
C ARG A 150 -6.53 10.43 40.15
N PRO A 151 -6.65 11.66 40.67
CA PRO A 151 -6.68 12.89 39.88
C PRO A 151 -5.39 13.13 39.07
N GLU A 152 -4.24 12.62 39.50
CA GLU A 152 -2.95 12.79 38.80
C GLU A 152 -2.81 12.00 37.49
N TRP A 153 -3.72 11.06 37.24
CA TRP A 153 -3.83 10.32 35.97
C TRP A 153 -5.07 10.77 35.20
N THR A 154 -5.34 12.09 35.23
CA THR A 154 -6.49 12.75 34.61
C THR A 154 -6.80 12.10 33.27
N GLY A 155 -8.01 11.56 33.13
CA GLY A 155 -8.54 11.11 31.85
C GLY A 155 -8.29 12.21 30.83
N GLY A 156 -7.51 11.90 29.80
CA GLY A 156 -7.23 12.85 28.75
C GLY A 156 -8.55 13.33 28.16
N ALA A 157 -8.63 14.63 27.87
CA ALA A 157 -9.57 15.14 26.90
C ALA A 157 -9.69 14.18 25.70
N PRO A 158 -10.85 14.05 25.04
CA PRO A 158 -11.00 13.26 23.82
C PRO A 158 -9.96 13.60 22.74
N TYR A 159 -9.22 14.71 22.86
CA TYR A 159 -7.98 15.03 22.15
C TYR A 159 -6.97 15.71 23.08
N SER A 160 -5.69 15.37 22.96
CA SER A 160 -4.60 16.09 23.60
C SER A 160 -4.14 17.29 22.74
N SER A 161 -4.50 18.53 23.14
CA SER A 161 -3.96 19.84 22.71
C SER A 161 -4.40 20.47 21.36
N ALA A 162 -4.87 21.73 21.45
CA ALA A 162 -5.44 22.53 20.35
C ALA A 162 -4.44 23.13 19.32
N GLY A 163 -3.17 22.70 19.32
CA GLY A 163 -2.13 23.26 18.45
C GLY A 163 -1.50 22.26 17.49
N ARG A 164 -2.05 21.05 17.40
CA ARG A 164 -1.41 19.92 16.70
C ARG A 164 -2.14 19.45 15.44
N PHE A 165 -3.33 19.97 15.17
CA PHE A 165 -4.12 19.59 14.01
C PHE A 165 -3.85 20.48 12.81
N TYR A 166 -3.79 19.89 11.62
CA TYR A 166 -4.02 20.64 10.39
C TYR A 166 -5.52 20.87 10.17
N PHE A 167 -6.33 19.82 10.40
CA PHE A 167 -7.79 19.88 10.37
C PHE A 167 -8.40 18.89 11.39
N ASN A 168 -9.49 19.27 12.05
CA ASN A 168 -10.26 18.39 12.94
C ASN A 168 -11.75 18.78 12.96
N ASP A 169 -12.63 17.87 12.53
CA ASP A 169 -14.09 18.04 12.61
C ASP A 169 -14.79 16.93 13.42
N THR A 170 -14.03 16.22 14.26
CA THR A 170 -14.51 15.03 14.97
C THR A 170 -15.69 15.35 15.87
N GLN A 171 -16.73 14.52 15.82
CA GLN A 171 -17.92 14.67 16.64
C GLN A 171 -17.73 13.95 17.97
N VAL A 172 -17.95 14.65 19.09
CA VAL A 172 -17.88 14.08 20.44
C VAL A 172 -19.24 14.13 21.08
N TRP A 173 -19.68 13.02 21.69
CA TRP A 173 -20.97 12.92 22.36
C TRP A 173 -20.91 12.14 23.68
N GLU A 174 -21.42 12.74 24.75
CA GLU A 174 -21.55 12.11 26.08
C GLU A 174 -20.25 11.45 26.57
N TRP A 175 -19.11 12.12 26.32
CA TRP A 175 -17.81 11.70 26.84
C TRP A 175 -17.44 12.50 28.08
N ARG A 176 -17.39 11.86 29.25
CA ARG A 176 -17.02 12.51 30.52
C ARG A 176 -15.60 12.14 30.91
N GLU A 177 -14.73 13.13 31.07
CA GLU A 177 -13.32 12.96 31.41
C GLU A 177 -13.14 12.38 32.83
N ASP A 178 -13.97 12.82 33.79
CA ASP A 178 -14.05 12.31 35.16
C ASP A 178 -15.49 12.37 35.75
N ALA A 179 -15.61 12.12 37.05
CA ALA A 179 -16.89 12.11 37.78
C ALA A 179 -17.63 13.45 37.84
N ASN A 180 -16.85 14.52 37.94
CA ASN A 180 -17.35 15.87 38.18
C ASN A 180 -17.41 16.67 36.87
N ALA A 181 -16.76 16.18 35.82
CA ALA A 181 -16.80 16.73 34.48
C ALA A 181 -18.21 16.66 33.89
N ARG A 182 -18.60 17.76 33.25
CA ARG A 182 -19.76 17.77 32.34
C ARG A 182 -19.45 16.87 31.14
N PRO A 183 -20.47 16.23 30.55
CA PRO A 183 -20.26 15.50 29.31
C PRO A 183 -19.78 16.48 28.24
N ARG A 184 -18.71 16.09 27.54
CA ARG A 184 -18.17 16.85 26.44
C ARG A 184 -18.96 16.50 25.18
N ASN A 185 -19.50 17.54 24.56
CA ASN A 185 -20.28 17.48 23.33
C ASN A 185 -19.68 18.48 22.35
N GLU A 186 -19.19 18.01 21.20
CA GLU A 186 -18.48 18.84 20.20
C GLU A 186 -18.92 18.48 18.79
N ASN A 187 -19.08 19.49 17.92
CA ASN A 187 -19.46 19.31 16.51
C ASN A 187 -20.77 18.50 16.32
N VAL A 188 -21.70 18.64 17.27
CA VAL A 188 -23.01 17.95 17.30
C VAL A 188 -24.19 18.93 17.32
N ASP A 189 -23.93 20.24 17.19
CA ASP A 189 -24.98 21.26 17.18
C ASP A 189 -26.00 21.01 16.07
N GLY A 190 -27.28 21.12 16.40
CA GLY A 190 -28.39 20.91 15.46
C GLY A 190 -28.74 19.44 15.17
N LEU A 191 -28.03 18.47 15.76
CA LEU A 191 -28.38 17.06 15.65
C LEU A 191 -29.45 16.67 16.69
N ASP A 192 -30.24 15.65 16.36
CA ASP A 192 -31.30 15.16 17.25
C ASP A 192 -30.71 14.47 18.48
N PHE A 193 -30.92 15.09 19.66
CA PHE A 193 -30.43 14.60 20.95
C PHE A 193 -30.80 13.14 21.19
N LYS A 194 -32.06 12.78 20.93
CA LYS A 194 -32.55 11.42 21.16
C LYS A 194 -31.79 10.45 20.28
N THR A 195 -31.65 10.74 18.99
CA THR A 195 -30.90 9.90 18.05
C THR A 195 -29.46 9.68 18.52
N LEU A 196 -28.74 10.74 18.92
CA LEU A 196 -27.38 10.63 19.44
C LEU A 196 -27.30 9.77 20.71
N GLN A 197 -28.22 9.99 21.65
CA GLN A 197 -28.30 9.22 22.90
C GLN A 197 -28.56 7.73 22.65
N GLU A 198 -29.38 7.41 21.66
CA GLU A 198 -29.72 6.03 21.29
C GLU A 198 -28.65 5.35 20.39
N THR A 199 -27.66 6.10 19.91
CA THR A 199 -26.60 5.57 19.02
C THR A 199 -25.45 5.00 19.83
N THR A 200 -25.59 3.76 20.29
CA THR A 200 -24.58 3.05 21.08
C THR A 200 -24.17 1.74 20.41
N ILE A 201 -22.93 1.28 20.66
CA ILE A 201 -22.51 -0.05 20.19
C ILE A 201 -23.36 -1.17 20.78
N HIS A 202 -23.80 -1.04 22.03
CA HIS A 202 -24.61 -2.06 22.71
C HIS A 202 -25.97 -2.27 22.06
N ARG A 203 -26.64 -1.18 21.64
CA ARG A 203 -27.93 -1.26 20.93
C ARG A 203 -27.75 -1.79 19.52
N TYR A 204 -26.69 -1.39 18.81
CA TYR A 204 -26.37 -1.95 17.50
C TYR A 204 -26.06 -3.46 17.59
N ALA A 205 -25.26 -3.87 18.57
CA ALA A 205 -24.99 -5.27 18.88
C ALA A 205 -26.28 -6.03 19.23
N GLY A 206 -27.17 -5.41 20.00
CA GLY A 206 -28.51 -5.94 20.27
C GLY A 206 -29.28 -6.22 18.98
N GLN A 207 -29.37 -5.22 18.08
CA GLN A 207 -30.03 -5.38 16.79
C GLN A 207 -29.46 -6.56 15.99
N LYS A 208 -28.13 -6.73 15.96
CA LYS A 208 -27.46 -7.82 15.24
C LYS A 208 -27.65 -9.20 15.87
N THR A 209 -27.87 -9.25 17.18
CA THR A 209 -28.04 -10.48 17.96
C THR A 209 -29.49 -10.78 18.35
N GLY A 210 -30.47 -9.99 17.85
CA GLY A 210 -31.89 -10.18 18.13
C GLY A 210 -32.33 -9.77 19.55
N LYS A 211 -31.59 -8.86 20.20
CA LYS A 211 -31.85 -8.35 21.57
C LYS A 211 -32.05 -6.84 21.55
N THR A 212 -32.60 -6.27 22.63
CA THR A 212 -32.71 -4.81 22.79
C THR A 212 -31.33 -4.15 22.90
N TRP A 213 -30.40 -4.81 23.59
CA TRP A 213 -28.98 -4.47 23.65
C TRP A 213 -28.16 -5.75 23.88
N ALA A 214 -26.87 -5.72 23.57
CA ALA A 214 -25.94 -6.82 23.84
C ALA A 214 -24.56 -6.29 24.31
N SER A 215 -23.76 -7.17 24.90
CA SER A 215 -22.38 -6.84 25.30
C SER A 215 -21.47 -6.70 24.08
N ILE A 216 -20.31 -6.07 24.28
CA ILE A 216 -19.28 -5.98 23.23
C ILE A 216 -18.76 -7.37 22.88
N ASP A 217 -18.65 -8.30 23.84
CA ASP A 217 -18.29 -9.69 23.54
C ASP A 217 -19.26 -10.34 22.56
N ALA A 218 -20.56 -10.21 22.79
CA ALA A 218 -21.56 -10.76 21.88
C ALA A 218 -21.50 -10.11 20.49
N PHE A 219 -21.04 -8.86 20.40
CA PHE A 219 -20.78 -8.20 19.13
C PHE A 219 -19.53 -8.74 18.42
N ILE A 220 -18.45 -8.99 19.17
CA ILE A 220 -17.24 -9.60 18.64
C ILE A 220 -17.53 -11.03 18.17
N ASP A 221 -18.23 -11.85 18.96
CA ASP A 221 -18.69 -13.19 18.58
C ASP A 221 -19.53 -13.13 17.28
N TRP A 222 -20.42 -12.14 17.18
CA TRP A 222 -21.19 -11.91 15.95
C TRP A 222 -20.28 -11.54 14.77
N LEU A 223 -19.28 -10.69 14.96
CA LEU A 223 -18.33 -10.30 13.91
C LEU A 223 -17.46 -11.47 13.44
N GLU A 224 -17.03 -12.35 14.33
CA GLU A 224 -16.16 -13.50 14.01
C GLU A 224 -16.83 -14.50 13.06
N VAL A 225 -18.16 -14.62 13.14
CA VAL A 225 -18.93 -15.49 12.24
C VAL A 225 -19.31 -14.82 10.91
N GLN A 226 -18.92 -13.55 10.70
CA GLN A 226 -19.12 -12.88 9.41
C GLN A 226 -18.07 -13.30 8.39
N GLY A 227 -18.50 -13.71 7.19
CA GLY A 227 -17.59 -14.06 6.10
C GLY A 227 -16.79 -12.87 5.54
N ASP A 228 -17.30 -11.63 5.74
CA ASP A 228 -16.61 -10.38 5.40
C ASP A 228 -16.67 -9.41 6.57
N ILE A 229 -15.68 -9.51 7.46
CA ILE A 229 -15.52 -8.63 8.62
C ILE A 229 -15.42 -7.15 8.18
N ALA A 230 -14.76 -6.86 7.06
CA ALA A 230 -14.58 -5.49 6.59
C ALA A 230 -15.91 -4.86 6.19
N ALA A 231 -16.80 -5.61 5.52
CA ALA A 231 -18.15 -5.17 5.23
C ALA A 231 -18.97 -4.91 6.51
N ALA A 232 -18.88 -5.80 7.50
CA ALA A 232 -19.58 -5.61 8.78
C ALA A 232 -19.08 -4.38 9.56
N VAL A 233 -17.77 -4.10 9.54
CA VAL A 233 -17.21 -2.87 10.11
C VAL A 233 -17.71 -1.63 9.36
N ARG A 234 -17.67 -1.64 8.02
CA ARG A 234 -18.20 -0.53 7.20
C ARG A 234 -19.69 -0.28 7.47
N GLU A 235 -20.48 -1.33 7.63
CA GLU A 235 -21.90 -1.24 7.98
C GLU A 235 -22.09 -0.57 9.34
N THR A 236 -21.35 -1.02 10.35
CA THR A 236 -21.44 -0.50 11.73
C THR A 236 -21.06 0.99 11.80
N ILE A 237 -19.99 1.35 11.11
CA ILE A 237 -19.55 2.74 10.99
C ILE A 237 -20.58 3.56 10.20
N GLY A 238 -21.04 3.06 9.05
CA GLY A 238 -22.08 3.72 8.24
C GLY A 238 -23.37 3.99 9.02
N TRP A 239 -23.83 3.01 9.80
CA TRP A 239 -24.97 3.15 10.71
C TRP A 239 -24.74 4.28 11.72
N THR A 240 -23.59 4.27 12.40
CA THR A 240 -23.23 5.32 13.39
C THR A 240 -23.17 6.69 12.72
N LYS A 241 -22.46 6.80 11.60
CA LYS A 241 -22.26 8.05 10.85
C LYS A 241 -23.58 8.64 10.34
N SER A 242 -24.52 7.81 9.90
CA SER A 242 -25.85 8.27 9.47
C SER A 242 -26.63 8.90 10.63
N ARG A 243 -26.56 8.33 11.83
CA ARG A 243 -27.24 8.81 13.04
C ARG A 243 -26.56 10.03 13.66
N PHE A 244 -25.28 10.22 13.39
CA PHE A 244 -24.52 11.45 13.71
C PHE A 244 -24.62 12.53 12.61
N GLY A 245 -25.56 12.40 11.67
CA GLY A 245 -25.85 13.41 10.65
C GLY A 245 -24.78 13.56 9.56
N ARG A 246 -23.84 12.62 9.45
CA ARG A 246 -22.77 12.61 8.44
C ARG A 246 -22.72 11.26 7.72
N PRO A 247 -23.79 10.86 7.02
CA PRO A 247 -23.82 9.58 6.33
C PRO A 247 -22.67 9.48 5.32
N ILE A 248 -22.05 8.30 5.24
CA ILE A 248 -21.06 8.02 4.19
C ILE A 248 -21.84 7.72 2.91
N PRO A 249 -21.65 8.49 1.82
CA PRO A 249 -22.37 8.27 0.58
C PRO A 249 -22.17 6.84 0.07
N GLN A 250 -23.26 6.24 -0.38
CA GLN A 250 -23.27 4.93 -1.04
C GLN A 250 -23.91 5.10 -2.40
N ARG A 251 -23.33 4.45 -3.41
CA ARG A 251 -23.80 4.59 -4.78
C ARG A 251 -24.32 3.24 -5.29
N THR A 252 -25.54 3.26 -5.82
CA THR A 252 -26.26 2.08 -6.31
C THR A 252 -26.21 1.91 -7.82
N ALA A 253 -25.71 2.91 -8.57
CA ALA A 253 -25.62 2.88 -10.02
C ALA A 253 -24.27 3.44 -10.50
N PRO A 254 -23.75 3.00 -11.66
CA PRO A 254 -22.52 3.53 -12.27
C PRO A 254 -22.48 5.05 -12.38
N ALA A 255 -21.29 5.65 -12.30
CA ALA A 255 -21.10 7.08 -12.44
C ALA A 255 -19.77 7.44 -13.10
N GLU A 256 -19.65 8.71 -13.50
CA GLU A 256 -18.37 9.35 -13.82
C GLU A 256 -17.82 10.01 -12.57
N LEU A 257 -16.58 9.67 -12.22
CA LEU A 257 -15.91 10.17 -11.03
C LEU A 257 -14.68 10.99 -11.44
N THR A 258 -14.73 12.29 -11.16
CA THR A 258 -13.60 13.20 -11.36
C THR A 258 -12.82 13.35 -10.06
N PHE A 259 -11.50 13.20 -10.15
CA PHE A 259 -10.58 13.38 -9.05
C PHE A 259 -10.56 14.86 -8.64
N LEU A 260 -10.77 15.10 -7.36
CA LEU A 260 -10.78 16.41 -6.74
C LEU A 260 -10.02 16.28 -5.43
N PRO A 261 -8.73 16.66 -5.36
CA PRO A 261 -7.94 16.58 -4.14
C PRO A 261 -8.67 17.18 -2.93
N ASP A 262 -8.78 16.43 -1.82
CA ASP A 262 -9.23 16.96 -0.53
C ASP A 262 -8.02 17.51 0.23
N ASP A 263 -7.92 18.84 0.31
CA ASP A 263 -6.81 19.57 0.94
C ASP A 263 -6.68 19.29 2.43
N ARG A 264 -7.77 18.88 3.08
CA ARG A 264 -7.77 18.51 4.49
C ARG A 264 -6.97 17.24 4.73
N MET A 265 -6.87 16.35 3.74
CA MET A 265 -6.32 15.00 3.85
C MET A 265 -5.06 14.83 2.99
N ASP A 266 -4.92 13.70 2.29
CA ASP A 266 -3.75 13.41 1.45
C ASP A 266 -3.78 14.13 0.09
N GLY A 267 -4.95 14.32 -0.51
CA GLY A 267 -5.12 14.95 -1.83
C GLY A 267 -4.58 14.18 -3.04
N PHE A 268 -4.10 12.93 -2.90
CA PHE A 268 -3.49 12.18 -4.01
C PHE A 268 -3.90 10.72 -4.11
N ARG A 269 -4.59 10.15 -3.12
CA ARG A 269 -4.92 8.72 -3.08
C ARG A 269 -6.22 8.40 -3.81
N TRP A 270 -6.19 7.37 -4.66
CA TRP A 270 -7.37 6.80 -5.30
C TRP A 270 -8.36 6.23 -4.29
N ASP A 271 -7.84 5.54 -3.27
CA ASP A 271 -8.62 4.81 -2.27
C ASP A 271 -9.11 5.67 -1.11
N ASN A 272 -9.05 6.99 -1.25
CA ASN A 272 -9.70 7.96 -0.38
C ASN A 272 -10.92 8.53 -1.11
N ARG A 273 -12.12 8.20 -0.63
CA ARG A 273 -13.39 8.58 -1.27
C ARG A 273 -13.57 10.11 -1.39
N ARG A 274 -12.94 10.88 -0.51
CA ARG A 274 -13.07 12.35 -0.47
C ARG A 274 -12.25 13.04 -1.55
N ASN A 275 -11.29 12.33 -2.16
CA ASN A 275 -10.58 12.81 -3.34
C ASN A 275 -11.40 12.67 -4.65
N TRP A 276 -12.71 12.39 -4.55
CA TRP A 276 -13.59 12.21 -5.71
C TRP A 276 -14.84 13.07 -5.54
N ILE A 277 -15.28 13.72 -6.61
CA ILE A 277 -16.42 14.66 -6.59
C ILE A 277 -17.74 14.04 -6.08
N THR A 278 -17.89 12.71 -6.22
CA THR A 278 -19.08 11.99 -5.76
C THR A 278 -18.99 11.55 -4.31
N GLU A 279 -17.86 11.80 -3.64
CA GLU A 279 -17.51 11.27 -2.33
C GLU A 279 -17.60 9.73 -2.22
N THR A 280 -17.50 9.03 -3.35
CA THR A 280 -17.46 7.57 -3.47
C THR A 280 -16.25 7.13 -4.29
N LEU A 281 -15.85 5.86 -4.14
CA LEU A 281 -14.68 5.32 -4.85
C LEU A 281 -15.06 4.86 -6.27
N PRO A 282 -14.23 5.16 -7.29
CA PRO A 282 -14.38 4.55 -8.59
C PRO A 282 -14.05 3.06 -8.54
N GLY A 283 -14.78 2.28 -9.32
CA GLY A 283 -14.64 0.83 -9.39
C GLY A 283 -15.42 0.07 -8.33
N THR A 284 -16.35 0.76 -7.65
CA THR A 284 -17.45 0.11 -6.92
C THR A 284 -18.48 -0.48 -7.88
N HIS A 285 -18.57 0.09 -9.10
CA HIS A 285 -19.28 -0.51 -10.23
C HIS A 285 -18.33 -0.66 -11.41
N VAL A 286 -18.35 -1.81 -12.09
CA VAL A 286 -17.46 -2.06 -13.25
C VAL A 286 -17.67 -1.04 -14.38
N ALA A 287 -18.89 -0.51 -14.51
CA ALA A 287 -19.24 0.50 -15.51
C ALA A 287 -18.85 1.94 -15.12
N ASP A 288 -18.16 2.13 -14.00
CA ASP A 288 -17.65 3.46 -13.61
C ASP A 288 -16.63 3.99 -14.60
N THR A 289 -16.58 5.31 -14.77
CA THR A 289 -15.48 6.00 -15.42
C THR A 289 -14.75 6.87 -14.40
N ALA A 290 -13.42 6.97 -14.53
CA ALA A 290 -12.60 7.81 -13.68
C ALA A 290 -11.86 8.86 -14.53
N ASN A 291 -11.79 10.09 -14.02
CA ASN A 291 -11.06 11.19 -14.63
C ASN A 291 -10.09 11.77 -13.59
N LEU A 292 -8.78 11.69 -13.85
CA LEU A 292 -7.75 12.21 -12.95
C LEU A 292 -7.67 13.75 -12.98
N ALA A 293 -8.30 14.40 -13.96
CA ALA A 293 -8.35 15.86 -14.12
C ALA A 293 -6.97 16.54 -14.05
N GLY A 294 -5.93 15.90 -14.60
CA GLY A 294 -4.57 16.45 -14.60
C GLY A 294 -3.76 16.17 -13.33
N ASN A 295 -4.33 15.50 -12.32
CA ASN A 295 -3.66 15.25 -11.05
C ASN A 295 -2.74 14.03 -11.10
N MET A 296 -1.78 14.00 -10.17
CA MET A 296 -1.03 12.78 -9.84
C MET A 296 -1.84 11.99 -8.82
N VAL A 297 -2.18 10.75 -9.15
CA VAL A 297 -3.02 9.89 -8.32
C VAL A 297 -2.31 8.59 -8.02
N ARG A 298 -2.30 8.17 -6.75
CA ARG A 298 -1.76 6.88 -6.31
C ARG A 298 -2.88 5.86 -6.16
N PHE A 299 -2.81 4.77 -6.91
CA PHE A 299 -3.65 3.60 -6.73
C PHE A 299 -2.96 2.59 -5.81
N GLY A 300 -3.69 2.12 -4.80
CA GLY A 300 -3.19 1.15 -3.84
C GLY A 300 -4.30 0.47 -3.06
N THR A 301 -3.97 -0.66 -2.42
CA THR A 301 -4.78 -1.44 -1.47
C THR A 301 -6.08 -2.07 -2.01
N LEU A 302 -6.60 -1.63 -3.16
CA LEU A 302 -7.88 -2.07 -3.71
C LEU A 302 -7.72 -3.12 -4.82
N THR A 303 -8.76 -3.91 -5.02
CA THR A 303 -9.01 -4.61 -6.29
C THR A 303 -10.25 -4.01 -6.93
N SER A 304 -10.08 -3.32 -8.05
CA SER A 304 -11.13 -2.51 -8.67
C SER A 304 -11.16 -2.69 -10.18
N SER A 305 -12.35 -2.54 -10.77
CA SER A 305 -12.54 -2.53 -12.22
C SER A 305 -13.36 -1.32 -12.62
N ILE A 306 -12.95 -0.62 -13.67
CA ILE A 306 -13.64 0.54 -14.25
C ILE A 306 -13.75 0.38 -15.77
N ALA A 307 -14.77 0.99 -16.37
CA ALA A 307 -14.98 0.95 -17.81
C ALA A 307 -13.97 1.82 -18.55
N ALA A 308 -13.67 3.02 -18.04
CA ALA A 308 -12.76 3.94 -18.69
C ALA A 308 -11.95 4.80 -17.72
N LEU A 309 -10.74 5.18 -18.13
CA LEU A 309 -9.86 6.11 -17.42
C LEU A 309 -9.45 7.27 -18.33
N THR A 310 -9.58 8.50 -17.83
CA THR A 310 -9.06 9.74 -18.42
C THR A 310 -8.00 10.32 -17.51
N PHE A 311 -6.85 10.71 -18.05
CA PHE A 311 -5.74 11.29 -17.29
C PHE A 311 -5.81 12.82 -17.23
N GLY A 312 -6.29 13.47 -18.29
CA GLY A 312 -6.31 14.95 -18.40
C GLY A 312 -4.91 15.57 -18.35
N GLY A 313 -3.88 14.81 -18.72
CA GLY A 313 -2.46 15.18 -18.57
C GLY A 313 -1.83 14.78 -17.22
N GLY A 314 -2.60 14.19 -16.32
CA GLY A 314 -2.16 13.69 -15.01
C GLY A 314 -1.34 12.40 -15.08
N THR A 315 -1.08 11.80 -13.92
CA THR A 315 -0.30 10.56 -13.80
C THR A 315 -0.94 9.58 -12.82
N LEU A 316 -0.75 8.29 -13.06
CA LEU A 316 -1.21 7.22 -12.19
C LEU A 316 -0.01 6.43 -11.66
N ASP A 317 0.17 6.43 -10.34
CA ASP A 317 1.15 5.59 -9.64
C ASP A 317 0.45 4.37 -9.04
N VAL A 318 0.66 3.20 -9.63
CA VAL A 318 0.06 1.94 -9.18
C VAL A 318 1.08 1.23 -8.28
N SER A 319 0.98 1.47 -6.97
CA SER A 319 1.94 0.94 -6.00
C SER A 319 1.51 -0.39 -5.37
N SER A 320 0.22 -0.66 -5.23
CA SER A 320 -0.30 -1.92 -4.69
C SER A 320 -1.69 -2.22 -5.22
N GLY A 321 -2.23 -3.41 -4.89
CA GLY A 321 -3.55 -3.81 -5.34
C GLY A 321 -3.61 -4.10 -6.84
N ARG A 322 -4.84 -4.16 -7.39
CA ARG A 322 -5.09 -4.43 -8.81
C ARG A 322 -6.18 -3.52 -9.38
N LEU A 323 -5.82 -2.73 -10.38
CA LEU A 323 -6.75 -1.94 -11.18
C LEU A 323 -6.96 -2.60 -12.55
N THR A 324 -8.21 -2.81 -12.93
CA THR A 324 -8.60 -3.21 -14.29
C THR A 324 -9.33 -2.05 -14.96
N VAL A 325 -8.84 -1.61 -16.12
CA VAL A 325 -9.41 -0.49 -16.89
C VAL A 325 -9.86 -1.03 -18.23
N GLY A 326 -11.15 -0.85 -18.57
CA GLY A 326 -11.70 -1.30 -19.86
C GLY A 326 -11.07 -0.58 -21.06
N THR A 327 -10.94 0.75 -20.99
CA THR A 327 -10.25 1.55 -22.01
C THR A 327 -9.64 2.82 -21.43
N VAL A 328 -8.61 3.35 -22.09
CA VAL A 328 -8.00 4.64 -21.76
C VAL A 328 -8.43 5.64 -22.83
N LEU A 329 -8.97 6.79 -22.40
CA LEU A 329 -9.60 7.76 -23.29
C LEU A 329 -8.64 8.81 -23.88
N ASP A 330 -7.52 9.07 -23.20
CA ASP A 330 -6.52 10.06 -23.58
C ASP A 330 -5.09 9.57 -23.25
N ALA A 331 -4.08 10.42 -23.48
CA ALA A 331 -2.69 10.04 -23.27
C ALA A 331 -2.43 9.68 -21.80
N ALA A 332 -2.02 8.43 -21.54
CA ALA A 332 -1.76 7.92 -20.21
C ALA A 332 -0.28 8.01 -19.83
N LYS A 333 -0.04 8.34 -18.56
CA LYS A 333 1.27 8.27 -17.89
C LYS A 333 1.14 7.44 -16.62
N VAL A 334 1.75 6.27 -16.61
CA VAL A 334 1.59 5.30 -15.54
C VAL A 334 2.96 4.89 -15.00
N SER A 335 3.10 4.87 -13.67
CA SER A 335 4.17 4.15 -13.00
C SER A 335 3.61 2.92 -12.29
N ILE A 336 4.32 1.80 -12.37
CA ILE A 336 3.96 0.56 -11.66
C ILE A 336 5.13 0.16 -10.77
N GLN A 337 4.84 0.05 -9.48
CA GLN A 337 5.84 -0.11 -8.44
C GLN A 337 5.42 -1.14 -7.41
N THR A 338 6.39 -1.59 -6.63
CA THR A 338 6.27 -2.62 -5.58
C THR A 338 5.44 -3.84 -6.01
N SER A 339 4.18 -3.96 -5.58
CA SER A 339 3.24 -5.06 -5.85
C SER A 339 2.02 -4.64 -6.66
N GLY A 340 2.02 -3.41 -7.20
CA GLY A 340 0.93 -2.86 -7.98
C GLY A 340 0.65 -3.63 -9.25
N GLN A 341 -0.63 -3.71 -9.63
CA GLN A 341 -1.07 -4.41 -10.83
C GLN A 341 -2.03 -3.56 -11.65
N LEU A 342 -1.71 -3.39 -12.93
CA LEU A 342 -2.57 -2.72 -13.89
C LEU A 342 -2.95 -3.66 -15.04
N VAL A 343 -4.24 -3.80 -15.29
CA VAL A 343 -4.78 -4.52 -16.45
C VAL A 343 -5.50 -3.51 -17.34
N LEU A 344 -5.06 -3.39 -18.59
CA LEU A 344 -5.62 -2.46 -19.57
C LEU A 344 -6.31 -3.23 -20.68
N GLY A 345 -7.58 -2.90 -20.94
CA GLY A 345 -8.26 -3.34 -22.15
C GLY A 345 -7.77 -2.58 -23.39
N ALA A 346 -8.57 -2.57 -24.45
CA ALA A 346 -8.15 -1.96 -25.71
C ALA A 346 -8.00 -0.44 -25.58
N SER A 347 -6.90 0.10 -26.11
CA SER A 347 -6.60 1.52 -26.13
C SER A 347 -6.00 1.95 -27.46
N LYS A 348 -6.57 3.01 -28.02
CA LYS A 348 -6.00 3.75 -29.17
C LYS A 348 -5.16 4.94 -28.73
N ALA A 349 -5.24 5.31 -27.45
CA ALA A 349 -4.54 6.46 -26.90
C ALA A 349 -3.06 6.13 -26.63
N PRO A 350 -2.16 7.13 -26.65
CA PRO A 350 -0.78 6.96 -26.22
C PRO A 350 -0.68 6.41 -24.79
N LEU A 351 0.09 5.33 -24.61
CA LEU A 351 0.37 4.73 -23.31
C LEU A 351 1.85 4.90 -23.00
N ALA A 352 2.19 5.74 -22.02
CA ALA A 352 3.53 5.83 -21.43
C ALA A 352 3.54 5.10 -20.09
N ILE A 353 4.23 3.96 -20.01
CA ILE A 353 4.20 3.06 -18.85
C ILE A 353 5.62 2.76 -18.37
N ASP A 354 5.92 3.13 -17.12
CA ASP A 354 7.19 2.82 -16.45
C ASP A 354 6.94 1.77 -15.35
N ALA A 355 7.29 0.52 -15.61
CA ALA A 355 7.14 -0.59 -14.68
C ALA A 355 8.49 -0.97 -14.07
N LYS A 356 8.68 -0.69 -12.77
CA LYS A 356 9.91 -1.01 -12.02
C LYS A 356 9.78 -2.27 -11.17
N ALA A 357 8.54 -2.61 -10.81
CA ALA A 357 8.15 -3.84 -10.15
C ALA A 357 6.66 -4.10 -10.47
N GLY A 358 6.02 -5.02 -9.75
CA GLY A 358 4.61 -5.31 -9.96
C GLY A 358 4.29 -5.87 -11.35
N ARG A 359 3.09 -5.60 -11.86
CA ARG A 359 2.60 -6.21 -13.10
C ARG A 359 1.79 -5.25 -13.96
N VAL A 360 2.09 -5.21 -15.26
CA VAL A 360 1.22 -4.67 -16.31
C VAL A 360 0.72 -5.78 -17.22
N VAL A 361 -0.57 -5.75 -17.53
CA VAL A 361 -1.22 -6.64 -18.49
C VAL A 361 -1.95 -5.79 -19.51
N LEU A 362 -1.45 -5.81 -20.75
CA LEU A 362 -2.28 -5.47 -21.89
C LEU A 362 -3.20 -6.67 -22.11
N ALA A 363 -4.51 -6.45 -22.00
CA ALA A 363 -5.56 -7.44 -22.19
C ALA A 363 -6.38 -7.17 -23.46
N GLY A 364 -6.22 -5.99 -24.06
CA GLY A 364 -6.73 -5.61 -25.37
C GLY A 364 -5.64 -4.95 -26.22
N ALA A 365 -5.98 -4.60 -27.45
CA ALA A 365 -5.04 -3.97 -28.37
C ALA A 365 -4.49 -2.63 -27.83
N ALA A 366 -3.18 -2.42 -27.92
CA ALA A 366 -2.49 -1.18 -27.55
C ALA A 366 -1.77 -0.58 -28.76
N ASP A 367 -2.37 0.43 -29.39
CA ASP A 367 -1.92 0.95 -30.70
C ASP A 367 -0.72 1.92 -30.60
N GLN A 368 -0.46 2.47 -29.41
CA GLN A 368 0.53 3.54 -29.20
C GLN A 368 1.32 3.34 -27.91
N LEU A 369 2.14 2.29 -27.86
CA LEU A 369 2.88 1.90 -26.67
C LEU A 369 4.28 2.54 -26.59
N HIS A 370 4.53 3.23 -25.47
CA HIS A 370 5.85 3.57 -24.96
C HIS A 370 5.99 2.94 -23.57
N MET A 371 6.92 2.00 -23.40
CA MET A 371 7.01 1.25 -22.15
C MET A 371 8.45 0.97 -21.75
N THR A 372 8.73 1.18 -20.48
CA THR A 372 9.98 0.81 -19.82
C THR A 372 9.66 -0.26 -18.78
N VAL A 373 10.29 -1.43 -18.90
CA VAL A 373 10.13 -2.56 -17.98
C VAL A 373 11.49 -2.87 -17.38
N GLU A 374 11.62 -2.65 -16.07
CA GLU A 374 12.88 -2.71 -15.35
C GLU A 374 12.71 -3.46 -14.02
N GLY A 375 13.81 -3.63 -13.30
CA GLY A 375 13.77 -4.18 -11.95
C GLY A 375 13.23 -5.61 -11.92
N THR A 376 12.12 -5.82 -11.22
CA THR A 376 11.40 -7.11 -11.14
C THR A 376 10.02 -7.05 -11.79
N ALA A 377 9.77 -6.04 -12.62
CA ALA A 377 8.48 -5.86 -13.26
C ALA A 377 8.12 -7.01 -14.21
N GLN A 378 6.81 -7.28 -14.25
CA GLN A 378 6.21 -8.18 -15.20
C GLN A 378 5.36 -7.42 -16.23
N ALA A 379 5.57 -7.66 -17.52
CA ALA A 379 4.76 -7.11 -18.61
C ALA A 379 4.18 -8.21 -19.51
N LEU A 380 2.85 -8.23 -19.65
CA LEU A 380 2.15 -9.07 -20.63
C LEU A 380 1.65 -8.21 -21.79
N LEU A 381 2.07 -8.53 -23.02
CA LEU A 381 1.99 -7.68 -24.22
C LEU A 381 0.87 -8.10 -25.21
N GLY A 382 -0.26 -8.61 -24.74
CA GLY A 382 -1.28 -9.26 -25.61
C GLY A 382 -2.65 -8.55 -25.68
N PRO A 383 -3.54 -8.94 -26.60
CA PRO A 383 -3.27 -9.73 -27.80
C PRO A 383 -2.44 -8.97 -28.84
N ASP A 384 -2.58 -7.65 -28.93
CA ASP A 384 -1.87 -6.83 -29.93
C ASP A 384 -1.23 -5.62 -29.28
N ALA A 385 0.06 -5.38 -29.56
CA ALA A 385 0.78 -4.21 -29.10
C ALA A 385 1.57 -3.58 -30.25
N VAL A 386 1.54 -2.26 -30.34
CA VAL A 386 2.27 -1.49 -31.35
C VAL A 386 3.15 -0.46 -30.66
N VAL A 387 4.45 -0.52 -30.93
CA VAL A 387 5.42 0.52 -30.54
C VAL A 387 5.56 1.48 -31.72
N PRO A 388 4.93 2.66 -31.72
CA PRO A 388 4.93 3.56 -32.86
C PRO A 388 6.30 4.23 -33.08
N VAL A 389 6.48 4.87 -34.23
CA VAL A 389 7.66 5.71 -34.51
C VAL A 389 7.81 6.76 -33.41
N GLY A 390 9.04 6.95 -32.92
CA GLY A 390 9.33 7.87 -31.81
C GLY A 390 9.04 7.31 -30.41
N SER A 391 8.51 6.09 -30.28
CA SER A 391 8.34 5.40 -29.01
C SER A 391 9.31 4.23 -28.83
N THR A 392 9.48 3.79 -27.58
CA THR A 392 10.40 2.72 -27.19
C THR A 392 9.68 1.68 -26.35
N LEU A 393 9.98 0.40 -26.60
CA LEU A 393 9.82 -0.67 -25.62
C LEU A 393 11.21 -1.04 -25.09
N LEU A 394 11.51 -0.68 -23.85
CA LEU A 394 12.76 -0.98 -23.16
C LEU A 394 12.53 -2.09 -22.15
N LEU A 395 13.34 -3.15 -22.23
CA LEU A 395 13.46 -4.18 -21.21
C LEU A 395 14.85 -4.04 -20.59
N ASP A 396 14.98 -3.62 -19.33
CA ASP A 396 16.27 -3.37 -18.69
C ASP A 396 16.51 -4.28 -17.47
N GLY A 397 17.55 -5.10 -17.57
CA GLY A 397 18.01 -5.93 -16.47
C GLY A 397 17.55 -7.38 -16.52
N PRO A 398 18.21 -8.26 -15.76
CA PRO A 398 18.14 -9.71 -15.93
C PRO A 398 16.89 -10.35 -15.29
N ARG A 399 16.12 -9.59 -14.50
CA ARG A 399 14.96 -10.09 -13.74
C ARG A 399 13.61 -9.63 -14.30
N VAL A 400 13.64 -8.86 -15.38
CA VAL A 400 12.43 -8.45 -16.10
C VAL A 400 11.76 -9.66 -16.73
N MET A 401 10.44 -9.73 -16.61
CA MET A 401 9.61 -10.75 -17.25
C MET A 401 8.66 -10.10 -18.25
N ALA A 402 8.98 -10.19 -19.54
CA ALA A 402 8.19 -9.56 -20.60
C ALA A 402 7.82 -10.55 -21.71
N GLY A 403 6.58 -10.45 -22.19
CA GLY A 403 6.08 -11.25 -23.31
C GLY A 403 4.63 -11.66 -23.14
N TRP A 404 4.32 -12.95 -23.21
CA TRP A 404 2.92 -13.42 -23.34
C TRP A 404 2.58 -14.59 -22.43
N ASP A 405 1.32 -14.61 -22.00
CA ASP A 405 0.69 -15.69 -21.25
C ASP A 405 -0.62 -16.10 -21.97
N GLY A 406 -1.10 -17.30 -21.70
CA GLY A 406 -2.38 -17.82 -22.18
C GLY A 406 -2.26 -18.63 -23.47
N THR A 407 -3.29 -18.52 -24.31
CA THR A 407 -3.50 -19.29 -25.54
C THR A 407 -3.84 -18.37 -26.70
N GLY A 408 -3.96 -18.90 -27.93
CA GLY A 408 -4.35 -18.13 -29.11
C GLY A 408 -3.17 -17.48 -29.83
N THR A 409 -3.41 -16.34 -30.49
CA THR A 409 -2.39 -15.60 -31.23
C THR A 409 -2.16 -14.24 -30.60
N ALA A 410 -0.92 -13.76 -30.61
CA ALA A 410 -0.57 -12.41 -30.19
C ALA A 410 0.44 -11.78 -31.13
N LYS A 411 0.43 -10.46 -31.25
CA LYS A 411 1.32 -9.71 -32.14
C LYS A 411 1.94 -8.49 -31.46
N LEU A 412 3.26 -8.39 -31.51
CA LEU A 412 4.00 -7.15 -31.21
C LEU A 412 4.52 -6.56 -32.51
N THR A 413 4.07 -5.36 -32.86
CA THR A 413 4.58 -4.61 -34.03
C THR A 413 5.49 -3.48 -33.57
N VAL A 414 6.76 -3.54 -33.93
CA VAL A 414 7.75 -2.51 -33.60
C VAL A 414 7.94 -1.61 -34.82
N ARG A 415 7.52 -0.35 -34.71
CA ARG A 415 7.79 0.72 -35.70
C ARG A 415 8.79 1.75 -35.18
N GLY A 416 8.85 1.93 -33.86
CA GLY A 416 9.85 2.74 -33.16
C GLY A 416 11.08 1.92 -32.79
N ARG A 417 11.41 1.92 -31.50
CA ARG A 417 12.60 1.27 -30.95
C ARG A 417 12.25 0.12 -30.01
N LEU A 418 12.93 -1.01 -30.16
CA LEU A 418 12.94 -2.11 -29.19
C LEU A 418 14.36 -2.21 -28.61
N GLU A 419 14.47 -2.12 -27.30
CA GLU A 419 15.76 -2.03 -26.61
C GLU A 419 15.87 -3.06 -25.48
N PHE A 420 17.02 -3.72 -25.43
CA PHE A 420 17.36 -4.68 -24.38
C PHE A 420 18.57 -4.15 -23.58
N GLY A 421 18.38 -3.94 -22.28
CA GLY A 421 19.39 -3.48 -21.34
C GLY A 421 20.07 -4.63 -20.62
N ALA A 422 21.39 -4.73 -20.76
CA ALA A 422 22.20 -5.70 -20.05
C ALA A 422 22.27 -5.33 -18.56
N GLY A 423 22.20 -6.36 -17.70
CA GLY A 423 22.46 -6.21 -16.29
C GLY A 423 23.35 -7.33 -15.75
N ALA A 424 23.66 -7.25 -14.46
CA ALA A 424 24.58 -8.15 -13.81
C ALA A 424 24.02 -8.64 -12.46
N THR A 425 24.38 -9.85 -12.07
CA THR A 425 24.23 -10.32 -10.69
C THR A 425 25.60 -10.40 -10.07
N VAL A 426 25.79 -9.70 -8.96
CA VAL A 426 27.04 -9.69 -8.19
C VAL A 426 26.82 -10.30 -6.82
N GLU A 427 27.88 -10.87 -6.28
CA GLU A 427 27.94 -11.31 -4.90
C GLU A 427 28.67 -10.26 -4.07
N VAL A 428 28.22 -10.03 -2.84
CA VAL A 428 28.80 -9.03 -1.94
C VAL A 428 29.16 -9.62 -0.58
N GLY A 429 30.33 -9.25 -0.07
CA GLY A 429 30.99 -9.87 1.08
C GLY A 429 30.64 -9.28 2.45
N ASP A 430 30.08 -8.07 2.49
CA ASP A 430 29.76 -7.37 3.73
C ASP A 430 28.34 -7.71 4.20
N ALA A 431 28.18 -7.91 5.52
CA ALA A 431 26.90 -8.27 6.12
C ALA A 431 25.90 -7.10 6.00
N LEU A 432 25.05 -7.16 4.97
CA LEU A 432 23.76 -6.47 4.95
C LEU A 432 22.83 -7.19 5.92
N TYR A 433 22.91 -6.85 7.22
CA TYR A 433 22.21 -7.56 8.31
C TYR A 433 20.67 -7.44 8.26
N LYS A 434 20.08 -6.76 7.28
CA LYS A 434 18.64 -6.48 7.28
C LYS A 434 18.08 -6.61 5.86
N GLN A 435 17.22 -7.60 5.64
CA GLN A 435 16.27 -7.65 4.49
C GLN A 435 15.40 -6.39 4.37
N ARG A 436 15.42 -5.50 5.38
CA ARG A 436 14.63 -4.27 5.48
C ARG A 436 15.08 -3.13 4.55
N LEU A 437 16.05 -3.36 3.67
CA LEU A 437 16.97 -2.31 3.21
C LEU A 437 17.14 -2.18 1.68
N VAL A 438 16.34 -2.86 0.88
CA VAL A 438 16.50 -2.83 -0.58
C VAL A 438 15.15 -2.59 -1.25
N ASP A 439 14.93 -1.35 -1.68
CA ASP A 439 13.82 -1.01 -2.57
C ASP A 439 14.30 -1.16 -4.03
N PRO A 440 13.68 -2.04 -4.84
CA PRO A 440 13.95 -2.11 -6.27
C PRO A 440 13.83 -0.72 -6.92
N GLY A 441 14.84 -0.32 -7.68
CA GLY A 441 14.93 1.02 -8.27
C GLY A 441 15.89 1.97 -7.55
N ASN A 442 16.41 1.60 -6.37
CA ASN A 442 17.42 2.42 -5.71
C ASN A 442 18.71 2.50 -6.55
N PRO A 443 19.31 3.69 -6.67
CA PRO A 443 20.56 3.86 -7.38
C PRO A 443 21.70 3.19 -6.63
N ILE A 444 22.69 2.71 -7.40
CA ILE A 444 23.99 2.29 -6.92
C ILE A 444 25.06 3.25 -7.43
N LEU A 445 26.03 3.55 -6.58
CA LEU A 445 27.19 4.39 -6.91
C LEU A 445 28.46 3.66 -6.46
N ALA A 446 29.37 3.38 -7.38
CA ALA A 446 30.67 2.85 -7.01
C ALA A 446 31.63 3.98 -6.63
N SER A 447 32.25 3.87 -5.44
CA SER A 447 33.17 4.92 -4.96
C SER A 447 34.46 5.02 -5.76
N ASP A 448 34.89 3.91 -6.36
CA ASP A 448 36.23 3.79 -6.92
C ASP A 448 36.23 4.02 -8.45
N SER A 449 35.27 3.45 -9.18
CA SER A 449 35.18 3.61 -10.64
C SER A 449 34.25 4.73 -11.11
N GLY A 450 33.39 5.26 -10.22
CA GLY A 450 32.30 6.16 -10.59
C GLY A 450 31.15 5.48 -11.34
N LEU A 451 31.09 4.13 -11.34
CA LEU A 451 29.99 3.36 -11.90
C LEU A 451 28.66 3.78 -11.29
N THR A 452 27.64 3.86 -12.15
CA THR A 452 26.26 4.16 -11.80
C THR A 452 25.36 3.04 -12.29
N GLY A 453 24.24 2.84 -11.61
CA GLY A 453 23.13 2.02 -12.09
C GLY A 453 22.07 1.86 -11.03
N SER A 454 21.24 0.84 -11.15
CA SER A 454 20.13 0.60 -10.24
C SER A 454 20.03 -0.85 -9.80
N MET A 455 19.46 -1.05 -8.61
CA MET A 455 19.26 -2.37 -8.04
C MET A 455 17.86 -2.89 -8.37
N SER A 456 17.77 -4.09 -8.96
CA SER A 456 16.51 -4.79 -9.24
C SER A 456 16.05 -5.66 -8.07
N GLY A 457 16.98 -6.11 -7.23
CA GLY A 457 16.63 -6.89 -6.04
C GLY A 457 17.85 -7.40 -5.29
N PHE A 458 17.57 -8.05 -4.16
CA PHE A 458 18.55 -8.57 -3.24
C PHE A 458 18.15 -9.96 -2.74
N GLU A 459 19.11 -10.89 -2.69
CA GLU A 459 18.90 -12.24 -2.16
C GLU A 459 19.86 -12.50 -1.00
N GLU A 460 19.30 -12.66 0.21
CA GLU A 460 20.04 -13.12 1.38
C GLU A 460 20.23 -14.64 1.28
N ARG A 461 21.48 -15.11 1.19
CA ARG A 461 21.78 -16.56 1.14
C ARG A 461 22.11 -17.13 2.52
N SER A 462 22.81 -16.38 3.37
CA SER A 462 23.05 -16.81 4.75
C SER A 462 23.42 -15.63 5.66
N ARG A 463 23.18 -15.78 6.98
CA ARG A 463 23.59 -14.81 8.01
C ARG A 463 25.10 -14.56 8.11
N ARG A 464 25.93 -15.35 7.42
CA ARG A 464 27.41 -15.31 7.51
C ARG A 464 28.13 -15.25 6.16
N SER A 465 27.42 -15.14 5.03
CA SER A 465 28.06 -15.18 3.70
C SER A 465 27.26 -14.50 2.60
N LEU A 466 27.99 -13.81 1.72
CA LEU A 466 27.77 -13.71 0.27
C LEU A 466 26.30 -13.53 -0.16
N ASN A 467 25.83 -12.28 -0.03
CA ASN A 467 24.52 -11.89 -0.53
C ASN A 467 24.58 -11.60 -2.03
N ARG A 468 23.46 -11.72 -2.74
CA ARG A 468 23.39 -11.36 -4.16
C ARG A 468 22.68 -10.04 -4.35
N VAL A 469 23.25 -9.19 -5.20
CA VAL A 469 22.64 -7.95 -5.67
C VAL A 469 22.44 -8.07 -7.17
N HIS A 470 21.22 -7.80 -7.62
CA HIS A 470 20.87 -7.79 -9.04
C HIS A 470 20.83 -6.36 -9.54
N LEU A 471 21.54 -6.08 -10.62
CA LEU A 471 21.82 -4.75 -11.12
C LEU A 471 21.34 -4.57 -12.56
N TYR A 472 20.88 -3.36 -12.88
CA TYR A 472 20.46 -2.92 -14.21
C TYR A 472 20.83 -1.44 -14.42
N ASP A 473 20.58 -0.90 -15.62
CA ASP A 473 20.96 0.47 -15.99
C ASP A 473 22.44 0.80 -15.70
N LEU A 474 23.32 -0.16 -15.96
CA LEU A 474 24.74 -0.07 -15.61
C LEU A 474 25.51 0.79 -16.62
N SER A 475 26.27 1.78 -16.12
CA SER A 475 27.20 2.57 -16.95
C SER A 475 28.53 1.85 -17.22
N ALA A 476 28.92 0.91 -16.36
CA ALA A 476 30.07 0.03 -16.50
C ALA A 476 29.83 -1.28 -15.74
N LEU A 477 30.72 -2.27 -15.87
CA LEU A 477 30.64 -3.52 -15.11
C LEU A 477 31.35 -3.35 -13.76
N PRO A 478 30.77 -3.80 -12.63
CA PRO A 478 31.47 -3.78 -11.36
C PRO A 478 32.72 -4.66 -11.39
N THR A 479 33.75 -4.30 -10.63
CA THR A 479 35.00 -5.07 -10.47
C THR A 479 35.06 -5.78 -9.12
N VAL A 480 35.74 -6.92 -9.05
CA VAL A 480 35.93 -7.62 -7.77
C VAL A 480 36.82 -6.77 -6.85
N GLY A 481 36.39 -6.61 -5.60
CA GLY A 481 36.99 -5.72 -4.61
C GLY A 481 36.41 -4.30 -4.63
N GLU A 482 35.59 -3.95 -5.62
CA GLU A 482 34.96 -2.64 -5.71
C GLU A 482 33.91 -2.43 -4.64
N LYS A 483 33.88 -1.19 -4.14
CA LYS A 483 32.92 -0.72 -3.17
C LYS A 483 31.71 -0.12 -3.88
N LEU A 484 30.58 -0.83 -3.77
CA LEU A 484 29.28 -0.33 -4.20
C LEU A 484 28.58 0.33 -3.04
N THR A 485 28.11 1.53 -3.28
CA THR A 485 27.25 2.24 -2.34
C THR A 485 25.81 1.94 -2.70
N VAL A 486 25.14 1.19 -1.83
CA VAL A 486 23.74 0.78 -2.00
C VAL A 486 22.89 1.65 -1.08
N GLY A 487 21.95 2.38 -1.68
CA GLY A 487 20.95 3.11 -0.93
C GLY A 487 20.01 2.17 -0.21
N TYR A 488 20.00 2.28 1.11
CA TYR A 488 18.96 1.73 1.95
C TYR A 488 18.37 2.82 2.81
N THR A 489 17.19 2.59 3.38
CA THR A 489 16.78 3.45 4.47
C THR A 489 17.21 2.85 5.80
N GLU A 490 18.12 3.55 6.47
CA GLU A 490 18.37 3.29 7.89
C GLU A 490 17.49 4.19 8.74
N TYR A 491 16.99 3.59 9.81
CA TYR A 491 16.57 4.35 10.97
C TYR A 491 17.79 4.58 11.87
N VAL A 492 18.17 5.84 12.05
CA VAL A 492 19.10 6.25 13.11
C VAL A 492 18.25 6.77 14.26
N ALA A 493 18.45 6.21 15.46
CA ALA A 493 17.80 6.75 16.64
C ALA A 493 18.19 8.22 16.80
N ASP A 494 17.21 9.06 17.14
CA ASP A 494 17.35 10.50 17.45
C ASP A 494 17.42 11.47 16.26
N ASP A 495 17.71 11.00 15.04
CA ASP A 495 17.90 11.88 13.87
C ASP A 495 16.92 11.60 12.68
N GLY A 496 16.08 10.56 12.79
CA GLY A 496 15.08 10.22 11.77
C GLY A 496 15.57 9.23 10.72
N ASP A 497 14.78 9.08 9.64
CA ASP A 497 15.12 8.19 8.54
C ASP A 497 16.15 8.85 7.62
N TYR A 498 17.30 8.22 7.47
CA TYR A 498 18.27 8.57 6.45
C TYR A 498 18.17 7.57 5.31
N ASN A 499 18.22 8.08 4.08
CA ASN A 499 18.77 7.26 3.00
C ASN A 499 20.24 7.06 3.33
N THR A 500 20.52 6.02 4.11
CA THR A 500 21.87 5.63 4.44
C THR A 500 22.40 4.83 3.28
N MET A 501 23.63 5.14 2.96
CA MET A 501 24.36 4.54 1.88
C MET A 501 25.24 3.48 2.52
N GLN A 502 24.95 2.18 2.29
CA GLN A 502 25.86 1.13 2.75
C GLN A 502 26.88 0.90 1.68
N THR A 503 28.15 0.94 2.05
CA THR A 503 29.19 0.39 1.20
C THR A 503 29.23 -1.12 1.37
N VAL A 504 29.08 -1.83 0.27
CA VAL A 504 29.28 -3.27 0.17
C VAL A 504 30.38 -3.57 -0.83
N THR A 505 31.20 -4.56 -0.52
CA THR A 505 32.31 -4.97 -1.38
C THR A 505 31.89 -6.09 -2.32
N VAL A 506 32.07 -5.89 -3.62
CA VAL A 506 31.84 -6.93 -4.65
C VAL A 506 32.87 -8.04 -4.48
N THR A 507 32.42 -9.27 -4.23
CA THR A 507 33.30 -10.44 -4.09
C THR A 507 33.35 -11.29 -5.36
N SER A 508 32.28 -11.31 -6.14
CA SER A 508 32.24 -12.02 -7.42
C SER A 508 31.17 -11.46 -8.36
N ILE A 509 31.38 -11.66 -9.66
CA ILE A 509 30.39 -11.39 -10.71
C ILE A 509 29.80 -12.74 -11.11
N LEU A 510 28.55 -13.00 -10.72
CA LEU A 510 27.92 -14.30 -10.86
C LEU A 510 27.33 -14.50 -12.27
N SER A 511 26.69 -13.47 -12.81
CA SER A 511 26.09 -13.52 -14.13
C SER A 511 26.00 -12.15 -14.77
N ARG A 512 25.96 -12.14 -16.11
CA ARG A 512 25.75 -10.97 -16.96
C ARG A 512 24.82 -11.41 -18.08
N SER A 513 23.67 -10.76 -18.23
CA SER A 513 22.64 -11.23 -19.15
C SER A 513 21.75 -10.12 -19.64
N LEU A 514 21.03 -10.42 -20.73
CA LEU A 514 19.97 -9.60 -21.29
C LEU A 514 18.61 -10.20 -20.92
N PRO A 515 17.56 -9.37 -20.78
CA PRO A 515 16.19 -9.86 -20.74
C PRO A 515 15.78 -10.45 -22.08
N GLN A 516 14.69 -11.23 -22.07
CA GLN A 516 14.12 -11.85 -23.26
C GLN A 516 12.62 -11.56 -23.35
N LEU A 517 12.13 -11.40 -24.59
CA LEU A 517 10.71 -11.51 -24.89
C LEU A 517 10.34 -12.98 -25.03
N THR A 518 9.49 -13.49 -24.15
CA THR A 518 9.18 -14.92 -24.11
C THR A 518 7.73 -15.22 -23.76
N ARG A 519 7.32 -16.46 -23.99
CA ARG A 519 6.12 -17.00 -23.37
C ARG A 519 6.46 -17.43 -21.95
N PHE A 520 5.65 -17.03 -20.98
CA PHE A 520 5.83 -17.44 -19.60
C PHE A 520 4.50 -17.37 -18.86
N ARG A 521 4.33 -18.26 -17.87
CA ARG A 521 3.16 -18.26 -17.01
C ARG A 521 3.28 -17.15 -15.97
N SER A 522 2.30 -16.26 -15.88
CA SER A 522 2.22 -15.27 -14.81
C SER A 522 1.68 -15.91 -13.52
N GLY A 523 2.33 -15.68 -12.38
CA GLY A 523 1.89 -16.15 -11.04
C GLY A 523 2.90 -17.08 -10.36
N MET A 524 2.63 -17.46 -9.10
CA MET A 524 3.51 -18.39 -8.36
C MET A 524 3.56 -19.74 -9.08
N ILE A 525 4.79 -20.20 -9.35
CA ILE A 525 5.06 -21.53 -9.91
C ILE A 525 4.81 -22.58 -8.82
N GLY A 526 3.72 -23.32 -8.97
CA GLY A 526 3.29 -24.43 -8.13
C GLY A 526 2.43 -25.38 -8.95
N THR A 527 2.70 -26.67 -8.80
CA THR A 527 2.33 -27.81 -9.68
C THR A 527 0.88 -27.80 -10.19
N GLY A 528 0.69 -27.61 -11.50
CA GLY A 528 -0.58 -27.87 -12.19
C GLY A 528 -0.95 -26.89 -13.32
N LEU A 529 -0.30 -25.74 -13.42
CA LEU A 529 -0.54 -24.79 -14.51
C LEU A 529 0.23 -25.22 -15.77
N ALA A 530 -0.48 -25.38 -16.89
CA ALA A 530 0.13 -25.67 -18.17
C ALA A 530 1.00 -24.51 -18.66
N GLU A 531 2.06 -24.81 -19.39
CA GLU A 531 2.84 -23.80 -20.12
C GLU A 531 1.93 -23.01 -21.08
N PRO A 532 2.16 -21.69 -21.27
CA PRO A 532 1.42 -20.92 -22.26
C PRO A 532 1.58 -21.50 -23.67
N THR A 533 0.48 -21.61 -24.40
CA THR A 533 0.46 -22.13 -25.78
C THR A 533 0.21 -21.05 -26.82
N VAL A 534 0.14 -19.77 -26.40
CA VAL A 534 0.06 -18.62 -27.30
C VAL A 534 1.12 -18.71 -28.40
N THR A 535 0.73 -18.36 -29.61
CA THR A 535 1.62 -18.20 -30.76
C THR A 535 1.87 -16.70 -30.91
N ALA A 536 3.07 -16.25 -30.55
CA ALA A 536 3.43 -14.84 -30.57
C ALA A 536 4.22 -14.50 -31.83
N GLU A 537 3.80 -13.47 -32.57
CA GLU A 537 4.53 -12.89 -33.69
C GLU A 537 5.11 -11.53 -33.30
N MET A 538 6.41 -11.33 -33.53
CA MET A 538 7.07 -10.04 -33.41
C MET A 538 7.44 -9.53 -34.80
N VAL A 539 6.83 -8.44 -35.23
CA VAL A 539 7.10 -7.80 -36.52
C VAL A 539 7.98 -6.58 -36.30
N LEU A 540 9.19 -6.62 -36.85
CA LEU A 540 10.09 -5.47 -36.91
C LEU A 540 9.84 -4.73 -38.22
N ALA A 541 9.12 -3.62 -38.18
CA ALA A 541 8.75 -2.87 -39.36
C ALA A 541 9.97 -2.20 -40.02
N ALA A 542 9.86 -1.91 -41.32
CA ALA A 542 10.88 -1.15 -42.04
C ALA A 542 11.20 0.17 -41.32
N GLY A 543 12.48 0.45 -41.07
CA GLY A 543 12.93 1.65 -40.38
C GLY A 543 12.82 1.63 -38.85
N SER A 544 12.29 0.56 -38.24
CA SER A 544 12.37 0.35 -36.79
C SER A 544 13.81 0.12 -36.34
N GLN A 545 14.10 0.33 -35.06
CA GLN A 545 15.45 0.19 -34.49
C GLN A 545 15.47 -0.89 -33.41
N ILE A 546 16.45 -1.80 -33.50
CA ILE A 546 16.87 -2.63 -32.37
C ILE A 546 18.07 -1.98 -31.68
N ALA A 547 18.07 -1.98 -30.35
CA ALA A 547 19.19 -1.46 -29.56
C ALA A 547 19.57 -2.42 -28.43
N ILE A 548 20.86 -2.48 -28.12
CA ILE A 548 21.42 -3.25 -27.00
C ILE A 548 22.14 -2.27 -26.07
N LYS A 549 21.45 -1.87 -25.00
CA LYS A 549 22.02 -1.04 -23.94
C LYS A 549 22.95 -1.89 -23.08
N GLY A 550 24.13 -1.36 -22.77
CA GLY A 550 25.13 -2.11 -22.00
C GLY A 550 25.78 -3.27 -22.75
N ARG A 551 25.80 -3.28 -24.10
CA ARG A 551 26.43 -4.35 -24.90
C ARG A 551 27.86 -4.69 -24.43
N HIS A 552 28.64 -3.67 -24.11
CA HIS A 552 30.04 -3.80 -23.67
C HIS A 552 30.20 -4.52 -22.31
N LEU A 553 29.11 -4.69 -21.56
CA LEU A 553 29.11 -5.40 -20.28
C LEU A 553 29.10 -6.92 -20.48
N LEU A 554 28.63 -7.39 -21.63
CA LEU A 554 28.40 -8.81 -21.90
C LEU A 554 29.68 -9.52 -22.36
N PRO A 555 29.94 -10.75 -21.91
CA PRO A 555 31.02 -11.57 -22.47
C PRO A 555 30.72 -11.99 -23.91
N ALA A 556 31.78 -12.45 -24.61
CA ALA A 556 31.62 -13.14 -25.89
C ALA A 556 30.67 -14.33 -25.75
N GLY A 557 29.81 -14.53 -26.75
CA GLY A 557 28.78 -15.55 -26.73
C GLY A 557 27.55 -15.18 -27.56
N THR A 558 26.56 -16.07 -27.54
CA THR A 558 25.27 -15.91 -28.21
C THR A 558 24.18 -15.71 -27.16
N TYR A 559 23.36 -14.68 -27.35
CA TYR A 559 22.26 -14.31 -26.48
C TYR A 559 20.97 -14.28 -27.29
N ASP A 560 20.03 -15.14 -26.94
CA ASP A 560 18.67 -15.06 -27.47
C ASP A 560 17.98 -13.82 -26.88
N LEU A 561 17.37 -12.99 -27.72
CA LEU A 561 16.53 -11.84 -27.31
C LEU A 561 15.04 -12.20 -27.32
N THR A 562 14.69 -13.28 -28.02
CA THR A 562 13.35 -13.87 -28.07
C THR A 562 13.40 -15.36 -27.72
N GLY A 563 12.50 -15.78 -26.82
CA GLY A 563 12.37 -17.16 -26.36
C GLY A 563 11.54 -18.07 -27.28
N ALA A 564 11.31 -19.31 -26.82
CA ALA A 564 10.59 -20.31 -27.59
C ALA A 564 9.10 -19.96 -27.80
N GLY A 565 8.63 -20.13 -29.04
CA GLY A 565 7.25 -19.83 -29.48
C GLY A 565 6.96 -18.35 -29.70
N VAL A 566 8.02 -17.55 -29.82
CA VAL A 566 7.99 -16.22 -30.43
C VAL A 566 8.61 -16.35 -31.83
N THR A 567 7.89 -15.91 -32.86
CA THR A 567 8.39 -15.85 -34.24
C THR A 567 8.67 -14.41 -34.62
N VAL A 568 9.88 -14.14 -35.10
CA VAL A 568 10.33 -12.80 -35.50
C VAL A 568 10.30 -12.67 -37.02
N VAL A 569 9.62 -11.62 -37.48
CA VAL A 569 9.56 -11.21 -38.89
C VAL A 569 10.24 -9.86 -39.03
N ASP A 570 11.39 -9.84 -39.69
CA ASP A 570 12.11 -8.60 -40.02
C ASP A 570 11.69 -8.10 -41.40
N GLN A 571 11.16 -6.88 -41.46
CA GLN A 571 10.72 -6.20 -42.68
C GLN A 571 11.65 -5.04 -43.08
N GLY A 572 12.89 -5.03 -42.58
CA GLY A 572 13.88 -3.99 -42.86
C GLY A 572 14.17 -3.10 -41.66
N ALA A 573 14.26 -3.68 -40.47
CA ALA A 573 14.69 -3.00 -39.27
C ALA A 573 16.19 -2.70 -39.29
N THR A 574 16.60 -1.65 -38.58
CA THR A 574 18.01 -1.36 -38.34
C THR A 574 18.50 -2.23 -37.18
N LEU A 575 19.31 -3.23 -37.50
CA LEU A 575 19.92 -4.13 -36.52
C LEU A 575 21.35 -3.65 -36.17
N PRO A 576 21.72 -3.56 -34.89
CA PRO A 576 23.08 -3.22 -34.49
C PRO A 576 24.01 -4.41 -34.77
N ALA A 577 25.33 -4.15 -34.79
CA ALA A 577 26.33 -5.17 -35.10
C ALA A 577 26.13 -6.46 -34.27
N GLY A 578 26.23 -7.62 -34.91
CA GLY A 578 26.06 -8.92 -34.26
C GLY A 578 24.61 -9.29 -33.89
N VAL A 579 23.62 -8.42 -34.12
CA VAL A 579 22.21 -8.78 -33.98
C VAL A 579 21.67 -9.29 -35.31
N THR A 580 21.03 -10.46 -35.31
CA THR A 580 20.45 -11.08 -36.51
C THR A 580 19.12 -11.75 -36.19
N VAL A 581 18.29 -11.93 -37.24
CA VAL A 581 17.13 -12.82 -37.18
C VAL A 581 17.50 -14.15 -37.83
N THR A 582 17.68 -15.19 -37.01
CA THR A 582 18.08 -16.53 -37.47
C THR A 582 17.03 -17.54 -37.05
N GLY A 583 16.48 -18.31 -38.00
CA GLY A 583 15.46 -19.33 -37.70
C GLY A 583 14.18 -18.77 -37.05
N GLY A 584 13.82 -17.52 -37.38
CA GLY A 584 12.67 -16.82 -36.80
C GLY A 584 12.89 -16.34 -35.36
N ARG A 585 14.12 -16.28 -34.87
CA ARG A 585 14.49 -15.74 -33.55
C ARG A 585 15.41 -14.54 -33.70
N LEU A 586 15.25 -13.56 -32.82
CA LEU A 586 16.18 -12.45 -32.71
C LEU A 586 17.31 -12.83 -31.75
N GLN A 587 18.54 -12.75 -32.23
CA GLN A 587 19.74 -13.18 -31.49
C GLN A 587 20.82 -12.11 -31.56
N LEU A 588 21.63 -12.04 -30.51
CA LEU A 588 22.83 -11.24 -30.43
C LEU A 588 24.06 -12.16 -30.33
N VAL A 589 25.05 -11.96 -31.21
CA VAL A 589 26.36 -12.60 -31.14
C VAL A 589 27.42 -11.54 -30.80
N ILE A 590 28.23 -11.85 -29.80
CA ILE A 590 29.41 -11.06 -29.40
C ILE A 590 30.63 -11.95 -29.60
N SER A 591 31.55 -11.51 -30.45
CA SER A 591 32.82 -12.16 -30.77
C SER A 591 33.93 -11.78 -29.82
#